data_AF-Q0UVL7-F1
#
_entry.id   AF-Q0UVL7-F1
#
_cell.length_a   1.000
_cell.length_b   1.000
_cell.length_c   1.000
_cell.angle_alpha   90.00
_cell.angle_beta   90.00
_cell.angle_gamma   90.00
#
_symmetry.space_group_name_H-M   'P 1'
#
loop_
_entity.id
_entity.type
_entity.pdbx_description
1 polymer ?
#
loop_
_entity_poly.entity_id
_entity_poly.type
_entity_poly.pdbx_seq_one_letter_code
_entity_poly.pdbx_strand_id
1 'polypeptide(L)'
;MLQKRLPGKPLNRIWSKLTLEQTFCGTLHRRGPFDKIWSGLTAMINMVHSQGLFPDGGIIDWDGALFAPKVMSTRSSFFLWTEEGADEDEDGDALIEPSEPELRAYKRAFKHVVGQDFCKDAYCQQYIFLRRIWRFLVNGIRNGGDAFLAEEVLEEWEEKYPTFAVEEDEQI
;
A
#
# COMPACT_ATOMS: atom_id res chain seq x y z
N MET A 1 0.55 9.76 20.93
CA MET A 1 0.67 9.49 22.40
C MET A 1 1.70 8.40 22.77
N LEU A 2 2.76 8.15 21.96
CA LEU A 2 3.75 7.09 22.24
C LEU A 2 4.90 7.53 23.18
N GLN A 3 5.31 8.80 23.17
CA GLN A 3 6.39 9.31 24.03
C GLN A 3 6.06 9.29 25.53
N LYS A 4 4.78 9.39 25.91
CA LYS A 4 4.36 9.28 27.33
C LYS A 4 4.49 7.87 27.89
N ARG A 5 4.64 6.84 27.04
CA ARG A 5 4.68 5.42 27.46
C ARG A 5 6.09 4.84 27.59
N LEU A 6 7.15 5.53 27.14
CA LEU A 6 8.52 4.99 27.13
C LEU A 6 9.59 6.04 27.45
N PRO A 7 9.62 6.61 28.67
CA PRO A 7 10.70 7.52 29.05
C PRO A 7 12.04 6.76 29.18
N GLY A 8 13.06 7.21 28.45
CA GLY A 8 14.47 6.85 28.69
C GLY A 8 14.98 5.55 28.06
N LYS A 9 14.24 4.90 27.15
CA LYS A 9 14.78 3.75 26.39
C LYS A 9 15.16 4.19 24.97
N PRO A 10 16.41 4.01 24.54
CA PRO A 10 16.78 4.32 23.16
C PRO A 10 16.04 3.36 22.22
N LEU A 11 15.42 3.92 21.18
CA LEU A 11 14.58 3.21 20.22
C LEU A 11 15.28 1.99 19.61
N ASN A 12 16.60 2.04 19.40
CA ASN A 12 17.39 0.92 18.90
C ASN A 12 17.26 -0.38 19.74
N ARG A 13 17.04 -0.27 21.07
CA ARG A 13 16.80 -1.41 21.97
C ARG A 13 15.37 -1.93 21.91
N ILE A 14 14.43 -1.08 21.50
CA ILE A 14 13.02 -1.45 21.31
C ILE A 14 12.86 -2.10 19.94
N TRP A 15 13.48 -1.55 18.90
CA TRP A 15 13.51 -2.11 17.55
C TRP A 15 14.18 -3.48 17.52
N SER A 16 15.34 -3.66 18.15
CA SER A 16 15.97 -4.99 18.24
C SER A 16 15.09 -6.03 18.95
N LYS A 17 14.26 -5.63 19.92
CA LYS A 17 13.27 -6.50 20.56
C LYS A 17 12.05 -6.76 19.67
N LEU A 18 11.50 -5.74 19.01
CA LEU A 18 10.40 -5.87 18.04
C LEU A 18 10.81 -6.76 16.87
N THR A 19 12.02 -6.60 16.34
CA THR A 19 12.57 -7.49 15.32
C THR A 19 12.65 -8.93 15.85
N LEU A 20 13.07 -9.14 17.11
CA LEU A 20 13.11 -10.48 17.74
C LEU A 20 11.72 -11.08 17.99
N GLU A 21 10.74 -10.27 18.39
CA GLU A 21 9.36 -10.71 18.64
C GLU A 21 8.58 -10.93 17.33
N GLN A 22 8.79 -10.10 16.31
CA GLN A 22 8.29 -10.34 14.94
C GLN A 22 8.94 -11.58 14.31
N THR A 23 10.22 -11.83 14.62
CA THR A 23 10.92 -13.08 14.27
C THR A 23 10.27 -14.29 14.96
N PHE A 24 9.72 -14.14 16.15
CA PHE A 24 9.07 -15.19 16.93
C PHE A 24 7.61 -15.45 16.53
N CYS A 25 6.89 -14.43 16.03
CA CYS A 25 5.50 -14.58 15.58
C CYS A 25 5.38 -15.41 14.29
N GLY A 26 6.47 -15.57 13.53
CA GLY A 26 6.55 -16.40 12.32
C GLY A 26 7.07 -17.83 12.55
N THR A 27 6.71 -18.49 13.66
CA THR A 27 7.16 -19.88 13.95
C THR A 27 6.31 -20.93 13.23
N LEU A 28 6.03 -20.74 11.94
CA LEU A 28 5.57 -21.80 11.06
C LEU A 28 6.35 -21.70 9.73
N HIS A 29 7.28 -22.66 9.56
CA HIS A 29 8.06 -22.96 8.35
C HIS A 29 9.19 -21.99 7.94
N ARG A 30 10.37 -22.15 8.56
CA ARG A 30 11.64 -21.56 8.08
C ARG A 30 12.56 -22.59 7.43
N ARG A 31 12.78 -22.40 6.13
CA ARG A 31 14.06 -22.59 5.37
C ARG A 31 13.77 -22.29 3.90
N GLY A 32 13.52 -21.03 3.60
CA GLY A 32 13.17 -20.58 2.25
C GLY A 32 13.80 -19.23 1.89
N PRO A 33 13.65 -18.77 0.63
CA PRO A 33 14.16 -17.47 0.15
C PRO A 33 13.69 -16.26 0.99
N PHE A 34 12.66 -16.46 1.81
CA PHE A 34 12.11 -15.53 2.79
C PHE A 34 13.17 -14.92 3.73
N ASP A 35 14.07 -15.73 4.30
CA ASP A 35 15.07 -15.23 5.27
C ASP A 35 16.04 -14.24 4.62
N LYS A 36 16.39 -14.43 3.34
CA LYS A 36 17.29 -13.54 2.59
C LYS A 36 16.62 -12.22 2.24
N ILE A 37 15.35 -12.26 1.80
CA ILE A 37 14.58 -11.07 1.46
C ILE A 37 14.35 -10.23 2.72
N TRP A 38 13.92 -10.85 3.81
CA TRP A 38 13.68 -10.17 5.08
C TRP A 38 14.96 -9.57 5.68
N SER A 39 16.07 -10.30 5.61
CA SER A 39 17.38 -9.77 6.03
C SER A 39 17.83 -8.58 5.18
N GLY A 40 17.59 -8.63 3.86
CA GLY A 40 17.91 -7.53 2.94
C GLY A 40 17.08 -6.26 3.21
N LEU A 41 15.77 -6.40 3.36
CA LEU A 41 14.87 -5.30 3.71
C LEU A 41 15.23 -4.69 5.07
N THR A 42 15.50 -5.52 6.07
CA THR A 42 15.93 -5.07 7.40
C THR A 42 17.26 -4.31 7.33
N ALA A 43 18.22 -4.78 6.52
CA ALA A 43 19.50 -4.09 6.33
C ALA A 43 19.33 -2.73 5.65
N MET A 44 18.47 -2.64 4.63
CA MET A 44 18.14 -1.39 3.95
C MET A 44 17.48 -0.38 4.90
N ILE A 45 16.49 -0.83 5.68
CA ILE A 45 15.79 0.02 6.66
C ILE A 45 16.78 0.54 7.72
N ASN A 46 17.64 -0.33 8.24
CA ASN A 46 18.67 0.06 9.22
C ASN A 46 19.70 1.05 8.64
N MET A 47 20.06 0.90 7.36
CA MET A 47 20.95 1.83 6.66
C MET A 47 20.30 3.20 6.48
N VAL A 48 19.05 3.25 6.04
CA VAL A 48 18.32 4.52 5.87
C VAL A 48 18.10 5.20 7.24
N HIS A 49 17.85 4.42 8.29
CA HIS A 49 17.77 4.93 9.66
C HIS A 49 19.11 5.50 10.14
N SER A 50 20.22 4.81 9.90
CA SER A 50 21.55 5.29 10.33
C SER A 50 22.00 6.57 9.64
N GLN A 51 21.42 6.89 8.48
CA GLN A 51 21.62 8.13 7.75
C GLN A 51 20.72 9.28 8.23
N GLY A 52 19.85 9.06 9.23
CA GLY A 52 18.91 10.07 9.73
C GLY A 52 17.81 10.42 8.74
N LEU A 53 17.61 9.60 7.70
CA LEU A 53 16.58 9.80 6.68
C LEU A 53 15.21 9.27 7.13
N PHE A 54 15.16 8.49 8.21
CA PHE A 54 13.92 8.21 8.91
C PHE A 54 13.68 9.24 10.01
N PRO A 55 12.45 9.77 10.14
CA PRO A 55 12.05 10.42 11.38
C PRO A 55 12.20 9.41 12.52
N ASP A 56 12.51 9.89 13.73
CA ASP A 56 12.76 9.07 14.93
C ASP A 56 11.64 8.05 15.28
N GLY A 57 10.51 8.09 14.56
CA GLY A 57 9.37 7.16 14.67
C GLY A 57 9.50 5.84 13.88
N GLY A 58 10.42 5.72 12.92
CA GLY A 58 10.57 4.51 12.08
C GLY A 58 9.37 4.21 11.16
N ILE A 59 9.49 3.15 10.34
CA ILE A 59 8.35 2.63 9.54
C ILE A 59 7.60 1.62 10.40
N ILE A 60 6.33 1.91 10.68
CA ILE A 60 5.43 1.07 11.50
C ILE A 60 4.36 0.42 10.61
N ASP A 61 3.50 -0.40 11.23
CA ASP A 61 2.29 -0.97 10.60
C ASP A 61 2.54 -2.02 9.50
N TRP A 62 3.25 -3.10 9.87
CA TRP A 62 3.62 -4.20 8.98
C TRP A 62 2.79 -5.48 9.17
N ASP A 63 1.76 -5.46 10.00
CA ASP A 63 0.91 -6.63 10.26
C ASP A 63 0.11 -7.09 9.02
N GLY A 64 -0.11 -6.18 8.06
CA GLY A 64 -0.70 -6.47 6.74
C GLY A 64 0.30 -6.81 5.62
N ALA A 65 1.59 -6.97 5.90
CA ALA A 65 2.59 -7.20 4.85
C ALA A 65 2.43 -8.58 4.17
N LEU A 66 2.38 -8.61 2.84
CA LEU A 66 2.12 -9.82 2.05
C LEU A 66 2.99 -9.89 0.78
N PHE A 67 3.19 -11.11 0.25
CA PHE A 67 3.76 -11.28 -1.09
C PHE A 67 2.70 -11.01 -2.14
N ALA A 68 2.92 -10.00 -2.96
CA ALA A 68 2.00 -9.58 -4.00
C ALA A 68 2.75 -9.21 -5.28
N PRO A 69 2.05 -9.13 -6.42
CA PRO A 69 2.58 -8.47 -7.62
C PRO A 69 3.11 -7.07 -7.29
N LYS A 70 4.21 -6.67 -7.94
CA LYS A 70 4.87 -5.35 -7.75
C LYS A 70 3.87 -4.19 -7.75
N VAL A 71 2.88 -4.24 -8.64
CA VAL A 71 1.85 -3.19 -8.81
C VAL A 71 1.02 -2.92 -7.54
N MET A 72 0.99 -3.86 -6.58
CA MET A 72 0.35 -3.66 -5.27
C MET A 72 1.17 -2.73 -4.37
N SER A 73 2.49 -2.71 -4.53
CA SER A 73 3.39 -1.82 -3.77
C SER A 73 3.58 -0.44 -4.39
N THR A 74 2.98 -0.20 -5.57
CA THR A 74 3.10 1.09 -6.28
C THR A 74 1.89 1.98 -6.07
N ARG A 75 1.10 1.74 -5.01
CA ARG A 75 -0.01 2.61 -4.63
C ARG A 75 0.52 4.01 -4.37
N SER A 76 -0.14 5.03 -4.91
CA SER A 76 0.25 6.41 -4.61
C SER A 76 -0.18 6.79 -3.20
N SER A 77 0.57 7.65 -2.51
CA SER A 77 0.20 8.17 -1.18
C SER A 77 -0.83 9.29 -1.30
N PHE A 78 -1.92 9.06 -2.04
CA PHE A 78 -2.83 10.13 -2.45
C PHE A 78 -3.53 10.84 -1.31
N PHE A 79 -3.70 10.17 -0.17
CA PHE A 79 -4.18 10.76 1.07
C PHE A 79 -3.40 12.02 1.51
N LEU A 80 -2.17 12.21 1.03
CA LEU A 80 -1.37 13.43 1.28
C LEU A 80 -1.81 14.65 0.45
N TRP A 81 -2.59 14.44 -0.61
CA TRP A 81 -3.03 15.50 -1.52
C TRP A 81 -4.53 15.42 -1.85
N THR A 82 -5.31 14.70 -1.04
CA THR A 82 -6.78 14.73 -1.05
C THR A 82 -7.33 15.69 -0.01
N GLU A 83 -8.62 16.00 -0.12
CA GLU A 83 -9.34 16.83 0.85
C GLU A 83 -9.47 16.11 2.20
N GLU A 84 -9.66 16.90 3.27
CA GLU A 84 -9.84 16.37 4.62
C GLU A 84 -11.12 15.52 4.69
N GLY A 85 -10.99 14.27 5.13
CA GLY A 85 -12.10 13.31 5.16
C GLY A 85 -12.22 12.43 3.92
N ALA A 86 -11.31 12.55 2.95
CA ALA A 86 -11.18 11.56 1.87
C ALA A 86 -10.88 10.18 2.45
N ASP A 87 -11.47 9.15 1.85
CA ASP A 87 -11.24 7.78 2.26
C ASP A 87 -9.86 7.32 1.79
N GLU A 88 -8.99 6.98 2.75
CA GLU A 88 -7.65 6.48 2.45
C GLU A 88 -7.65 5.14 1.72
N ASP A 89 -8.79 4.46 1.66
CA ASP A 89 -9.00 3.22 0.93
C ASP A 89 -9.43 3.42 -0.53
N GLU A 90 -9.85 4.65 -0.91
CA GLU A 90 -10.35 4.92 -2.26
C GLU A 90 -9.21 5.26 -3.23
N ASP A 91 -8.53 4.21 -3.72
CA ASP A 91 -7.37 4.35 -4.60
C ASP A 91 -7.66 5.08 -5.94
N GLY A 92 -8.94 5.23 -6.32
CA GLY A 92 -9.37 6.04 -7.46
C GLY A 92 -8.97 7.51 -7.35
N ASP A 93 -8.95 8.06 -6.14
CA ASP A 93 -8.64 9.47 -5.88
C ASP A 93 -7.21 9.88 -6.27
N ALA A 94 -6.32 8.90 -6.44
CA ALA A 94 -4.98 9.11 -6.97
C ALA A 94 -4.98 9.86 -8.32
N LEU A 95 -6.02 9.67 -9.14
CA LEU A 95 -6.15 10.27 -10.46
C LEU A 95 -6.66 11.72 -10.43
N ILE A 96 -7.33 12.12 -9.34
CA ILE A 96 -7.90 13.45 -9.20
C ILE A 96 -6.76 14.48 -9.07
N GLU A 97 -6.87 15.58 -9.81
CA GLU A 97 -5.92 16.68 -9.68
C GLU A 97 -6.39 17.64 -8.58
N PRO A 98 -5.57 17.89 -7.54
CA PRO A 98 -6.00 18.72 -6.42
C PRO A 98 -6.30 20.17 -6.85
N SER A 99 -7.40 20.70 -6.33
CA SER A 99 -7.84 22.10 -6.55
C SER A 99 -6.92 23.10 -5.85
N GLU A 100 -6.34 22.72 -4.72
CA GLU A 100 -5.46 23.57 -3.92
C GLU A 100 -4.00 23.58 -4.42
N PRO A 101 -3.35 24.76 -4.51
CA PRO A 101 -1.95 24.86 -4.94
C PRO A 101 -0.97 24.08 -4.07
N GLU A 102 -1.24 23.97 -2.77
CA GLU A 102 -0.42 23.26 -1.79
C GLU A 102 -0.48 21.74 -2.02
N LEU A 103 -1.68 21.16 -2.12
CA LEU A 103 -1.87 19.75 -2.41
C LEU A 103 -1.25 19.35 -3.76
N ARG A 104 -1.33 20.22 -4.78
CA ARG A 104 -0.59 20.03 -6.04
C ARG A 104 0.93 20.00 -5.84
N ALA A 105 1.46 20.78 -4.90
CA ALA A 105 2.88 20.75 -4.57
C ALA A 105 3.27 19.40 -3.93
N TYR A 106 2.42 18.83 -3.07
CA TYR A 106 2.63 17.49 -2.51
C TYR A 106 2.62 16.40 -3.59
N LYS A 107 1.63 16.40 -4.49
CA LYS A 107 1.57 15.45 -5.62
C LYS A 107 2.81 15.56 -6.52
N ARG A 108 3.30 16.78 -6.79
CA ARG A 108 4.54 16.99 -7.56
C ARG A 108 5.78 16.48 -6.83
N ALA A 109 5.91 16.75 -5.54
CA ALA A 109 7.02 16.27 -4.72
C ALA A 109 7.05 14.74 -4.68
N PHE A 110 5.89 14.10 -4.48
CA PHE A 110 5.74 12.64 -4.55
C PHE A 110 6.25 12.09 -5.89
N LYS A 111 5.71 12.58 -7.02
CA LYS A 111 6.10 12.15 -8.37
C LYS A 111 7.61 12.31 -8.63
N HIS A 112 8.20 13.38 -8.12
CA HIS A 112 9.64 13.62 -8.23
C HIS A 112 10.46 12.57 -7.47
N VAL A 113 10.07 12.24 -6.23
CA VAL A 113 10.79 11.30 -5.36
C VAL A 113 10.68 9.86 -5.87
N VAL A 114 9.49 9.41 -6.26
CA VAL A 114 9.25 8.01 -6.67
C VAL A 114 9.70 7.72 -8.10
N GLY A 115 9.83 8.76 -8.93
CA GLY A 115 10.27 8.64 -10.31
C GLY A 115 9.19 8.14 -11.27
N GLN A 116 9.51 8.20 -12.58
CA GLN A 116 8.56 7.97 -13.65
C GLN A 116 8.07 6.52 -13.72
N ASP A 117 8.94 5.54 -13.48
CA ASP A 117 8.56 4.13 -13.58
C ASP A 117 7.58 3.71 -12.48
N PHE A 118 7.72 4.27 -11.27
CA PHE A 118 6.71 4.10 -10.23
C PHE A 118 5.40 4.77 -10.63
N CYS A 119 5.46 5.99 -11.16
CA CYS A 119 4.26 6.73 -11.58
C CYS A 119 3.46 6.01 -12.67
N LYS A 120 4.13 5.30 -13.59
CA LYS A 120 3.44 4.48 -14.61
C LYS A 120 2.53 3.46 -13.95
N ASP A 121 3.02 2.75 -12.94
CA ASP A 121 2.24 1.72 -12.24
C ASP A 121 1.21 2.34 -11.27
N ALA A 122 1.56 3.46 -10.63
CA ALA A 122 0.72 4.12 -9.63
C ALA A 122 -0.56 4.71 -10.22
N TYR A 123 -0.45 5.34 -11.40
CA TYR A 123 -1.57 6.04 -12.07
C TYR A 123 -2.15 5.26 -13.25
N CYS A 124 -1.71 4.01 -13.49
CA CYS A 124 -2.36 3.13 -14.45
C CYS A 124 -3.74 2.71 -13.92
N GLN A 125 -4.80 3.07 -14.64
CA GLN A 125 -6.17 2.76 -14.25
C GLN A 125 -6.40 1.27 -14.00
N GLN A 126 -5.89 0.40 -14.89
CA GLN A 126 -6.03 -1.04 -14.75
C GLN A 126 -5.38 -1.55 -13.47
N TYR A 127 -4.27 -0.94 -13.05
CA TYR A 127 -3.60 -1.32 -11.80
C TYR A 127 -4.30 -0.74 -10.56
N ILE A 128 -4.96 0.41 -10.67
CA ILE A 128 -5.86 0.93 -9.62
C ILE A 128 -7.01 -0.05 -9.40
N PHE A 129 -7.70 -0.47 -10.46
CA PHE A 129 -8.76 -1.48 -10.36
C PHE A 129 -8.24 -2.78 -9.73
N LEU A 130 -7.09 -3.26 -10.20
CA LEU A 130 -6.49 -4.48 -9.66
C LEU A 130 -6.20 -4.35 -8.15
N ARG A 131 -5.71 -3.19 -7.67
CA ARG A 131 -5.48 -2.95 -6.23
C ARG A 131 -6.78 -2.87 -5.43
N ARG A 132 -7.83 -2.22 -5.97
CA ARG A 132 -9.16 -2.16 -5.33
C ARG A 132 -9.77 -3.57 -5.21
N ILE A 133 -9.72 -4.36 -6.29
CA ILE A 133 -10.22 -5.75 -6.30
C ILE A 133 -9.40 -6.67 -5.37
N TRP A 134 -8.07 -6.50 -5.34
CA TRP A 134 -7.16 -7.32 -4.54
C TRP A 134 -7.53 -7.34 -3.06
N ARG A 135 -8.00 -6.22 -2.52
CA ARG A 135 -8.50 -6.12 -1.14
C ARG A 135 -9.54 -7.21 -0.85
N PHE A 136 -10.51 -7.40 -1.74
CA PHE A 136 -11.58 -8.38 -1.57
C PHE A 136 -11.11 -9.80 -1.88
N LEU A 137 -10.19 -9.97 -2.84
CA LEU A 137 -9.62 -11.28 -3.15
C LEU A 137 -8.83 -11.88 -1.98
N VAL A 138 -8.13 -11.03 -1.22
CA VAL A 138 -7.33 -11.48 -0.07
C VAL A 138 -8.14 -11.58 1.20
N ASN A 139 -9.03 -10.62 1.46
CA ASN A 139 -9.73 -10.51 2.75
C ASN A 139 -11.17 -11.05 2.74
N GLY A 140 -11.73 -11.32 1.55
CA GLY A 140 -13.16 -11.55 1.36
C GLY A 140 -14.00 -10.28 1.57
N ILE A 141 -15.32 -10.43 1.43
CA ILE A 141 -16.31 -9.40 1.79
C ILE A 141 -16.68 -9.62 3.26
N ARG A 142 -16.26 -8.72 4.15
CA ARG A 142 -16.39 -8.93 5.61
C ARG A 142 -17.54 -8.15 6.24
N ASN A 143 -17.98 -7.08 5.59
CA ASN A 143 -19.04 -6.20 6.06
C ASN A 143 -19.74 -5.51 4.88
N GLY A 144 -20.81 -4.76 5.16
CA GLY A 144 -21.58 -4.06 4.12
C GLY A 144 -20.80 -2.97 3.37
N GLY A 145 -19.78 -2.36 3.98
CA GLY A 145 -18.89 -1.41 3.31
C GLY A 145 -18.00 -2.10 2.27
N ASP A 146 -17.44 -3.27 2.61
CA ASP A 146 -16.69 -4.07 1.63
C ASP A 146 -17.60 -4.50 0.45
N ALA A 147 -18.88 -4.78 0.69
CA ALA A 147 -19.84 -5.11 -0.37
C ALA A 147 -20.13 -3.91 -1.28
N PHE A 148 -20.40 -2.73 -0.68
CA PHE A 148 -20.64 -1.49 -1.43
C PHE A 148 -19.44 -1.10 -2.30
N LEU A 149 -18.23 -1.14 -1.76
CA LEU A 149 -17.01 -0.85 -2.53
C LEU A 149 -16.78 -1.86 -3.66
N ALA A 150 -17.12 -3.14 -3.44
CA ALA A 150 -17.02 -4.14 -4.49
C ALA A 150 -18.03 -3.90 -5.63
N GLU A 151 -19.27 -3.51 -5.29
CA GLU A 151 -20.29 -3.10 -6.26
C GLU A 151 -19.84 -1.87 -7.06
N GLU A 152 -19.35 -0.82 -6.40
CA GLU A 152 -18.83 0.39 -7.04
C GLU A 152 -17.69 0.09 -8.02
N VAL A 153 -16.72 -0.74 -7.61
CA VAL A 153 -15.61 -1.17 -8.47
C VAL A 153 -16.10 -1.91 -9.72
N LEU A 154 -17.14 -2.73 -9.58
CA LEU A 154 -17.74 -3.46 -10.71
C LEU A 154 -18.49 -2.52 -11.66
N GLU A 155 -19.29 -1.60 -11.12
CA GLU A 155 -20.03 -0.60 -11.91
C GLU A 155 -19.06 0.28 -12.72
N GLU A 156 -18.02 0.81 -12.08
CA GLU A 156 -16.98 1.59 -12.77
C GLU A 156 -16.23 0.76 -13.83
N TRP A 157 -15.98 -0.52 -13.55
CA TRP A 157 -15.32 -1.41 -14.50
C TRP A 157 -16.21 -1.64 -15.73
N GLU A 158 -17.50 -1.91 -15.54
CA GLU A 158 -18.47 -2.13 -16.62
C GLU A 158 -18.68 -0.86 -17.46
N GLU A 159 -18.70 0.32 -16.84
CA GLU A 159 -18.76 1.59 -17.57
C GLU A 159 -17.54 1.77 -18.47
N LYS A 160 -16.35 1.47 -17.94
CA LYS A 160 -15.08 1.77 -18.62
C LYS A 160 -14.63 0.69 -19.61
N TYR A 161 -14.99 -0.55 -19.31
CA TYR A 161 -14.70 -1.74 -20.08
C TYR A 161 -16.02 -2.49 -20.28
N PRO A 162 -16.98 -1.91 -21.02
CA PRO A 162 -18.23 -2.58 -21.31
C PRO A 162 -17.88 -3.92 -21.91
N THR A 163 -18.36 -4.97 -21.26
CA THR A 163 -18.14 -6.35 -21.69
C THR A 163 -18.44 -6.38 -23.17
N PHE A 164 -17.44 -6.65 -24.01
CA PHE A 164 -17.73 -7.10 -25.36
C PHE A 164 -18.70 -8.24 -25.14
N ALA A 165 -19.95 -8.09 -25.59
CA ALA A 165 -20.90 -9.17 -25.57
C ALA A 165 -20.12 -10.38 -26.03
N VAL A 166 -19.96 -11.35 -25.13
CA VAL A 166 -19.43 -12.64 -25.53
C VAL A 166 -20.50 -13.08 -26.52
N GLU A 167 -20.23 -12.94 -27.82
CA GLU A 167 -21.07 -13.56 -28.82
C GLU A 167 -21.01 -15.04 -28.43
N GLU A 168 -22.11 -15.51 -27.85
CA GLU A 168 -22.34 -16.93 -27.66
C GLU A 168 -22.36 -17.50 -29.06
N ASP A 169 -21.20 -17.88 -29.57
CA ASP A 169 -21.08 -18.79 -30.70
C ASP A 169 -21.64 -20.14 -30.21
N GLU A 170 -22.98 -20.22 -30.22
CA GLU A 170 -23.69 -21.48 -30.40
C GLU A 170 -23.26 -22.05 -31.75
N GLN A 171 -22.17 -22.82 -31.76
CA GLN A 171 -21.94 -23.94 -32.69
C GLN A 171 -20.63 -24.66 -32.36
N ILE A 172 -20.73 -25.87 -31.76
CA ILE A 172 -20.52 -27.19 -32.40
C ILE A 172 -20.90 -28.28 -31.39
#